data_AF-A0A817ZZ20-F1
#
_entry.id   AF-A0A817ZZ20-F1
#
_cell.length_a   1.000
_cell.length_b   1.000
_cell.length_c   1.000
_cell.angle_alpha   90.00
_cell.angle_beta   90.00
_cell.angle_gamma   90.00
#
_symmetry.space_group_name_H-M   'P 1'
#
loop_
_entity.id
_entity.type
_entity.pdbx_description
1 polymer ?
#
loop_
_entity_poly.entity_id
_entity_poly.type
_entity_poly.pdbx_seq_one_letter_code
_entity_poly.pdbx_strand_id
1 'polypeptide(L)'
;MCDSWKKFVNDYTIVYSVVSSDNKTRKAHDVAICLDLIATNVLKDSGYEWEAVSELIIKIRLKRTPIDVTVLSVYSPVNPSTKQMANDTDKFYSDLQDTISNVSTNYMFIIMGDLNVRLDGNQQQLTSTSSYQIH
;
A
#
# COMPACT_ATOMS: atom_id res chain seq x y z
N MET A 1 -5.61 1.89 14.51
CA MET A 1 -4.52 2.77 14.04
C MET A 1 -3.29 1.92 13.90
N CYS A 2 -2.56 2.03 12.78
CA CYS A 2 -1.23 1.45 12.60
C CYS A 2 -0.17 2.40 13.14
N ASP A 3 0.97 1.87 13.58
CA ASP A 3 2.12 2.67 13.92
C ASP A 3 2.96 2.85 12.65
N SER A 4 3.40 4.07 12.35
CA SER A 4 4.20 4.30 11.15
C SER A 4 5.32 5.29 11.40
N TRP A 5 6.46 5.05 10.75
CA TRP A 5 7.67 5.80 11.00
C TRP A 5 8.56 5.88 9.75
N LYS A 6 9.41 6.90 9.75
CA LYS A 6 10.55 7.03 8.85
C LYS A 6 11.83 6.92 9.67
N LYS A 7 12.74 6.03 9.28
CA LYS A 7 14.04 5.83 9.92
C LYS A 7 15.17 5.99 8.92
N PHE A 8 16.25 6.65 9.35
CA PHE A 8 17.50 6.70 8.61
C PHE A 8 18.44 5.61 9.14
N VAL A 9 18.96 4.78 8.23
CA VAL A 9 19.91 3.71 8.54
C VAL A 9 21.04 3.81 7.53
N ASN A 10 22.18 4.34 7.95
CA ASN A 10 23.28 4.74 7.05
C ASN A 10 22.73 5.70 5.95
N ASP A 11 23.03 5.41 4.68
CA ASP A 11 22.57 6.17 3.52
C ASP A 11 21.16 5.77 3.04
N TYR A 12 20.44 4.94 3.81
CA TYR A 12 19.09 4.49 3.48
C TYR A 12 18.03 5.20 4.31
N THR A 13 16.90 5.49 3.68
CA THR A 13 15.66 5.87 4.35
C THR A 13 14.67 4.73 4.27
N ILE A 14 14.18 4.27 5.43
CA ILE A 14 13.14 3.27 5.51
C ILE A 14 11.86 3.95 5.98
N VAL A 15 10.81 3.89 5.16
CA VAL A 15 9.45 4.30 5.54
C VAL A 15 8.65 3.03 5.76
N TYR A 16 8.00 2.88 6.92
CA TYR A 16 7.29 1.64 7.25
C TYR A 16 6.01 1.89 8.02
N SER A 17 5.08 0.95 7.89
CA SER A 17 3.81 0.88 8.59
C SER A 17 3.71 -0.50 9.23
N VAL A 18 3.41 -0.53 10.53
CA VAL A 18 3.38 -1.75 11.32
C VAL A 18 2.09 -1.83 12.14
N VAL A 19 1.69 -3.04 12.50
CA VAL A 19 0.61 -3.25 13.48
C VAL A 19 0.99 -2.58 14.79
N SER A 20 0.04 -1.83 15.38
CA SER A 20 0.27 -1.14 16.65
C SER A 20 0.68 -2.13 17.74
N SER A 21 1.56 -1.69 18.64
CA SER A 21 2.10 -2.55 19.70
C SER A 21 1.03 -3.25 20.55
N ASP A 22 -0.12 -2.61 20.76
CA ASP A 22 -1.28 -3.16 21.50
C ASP A 22 -1.97 -4.34 20.79
N ASN A 23 -1.78 -4.48 19.47
CA ASN A 23 -2.42 -5.49 18.64
C ASN A 23 -1.43 -6.49 18.00
N LYS A 24 -0.17 -6.49 18.47
CA LYS A 24 0.86 -7.40 17.94
C LYS A 24 0.52 -8.86 18.23
N THR A 25 -0.01 -9.55 17.23
CA THR A 25 -0.08 -11.01 17.21
C THR A 25 1.16 -11.56 16.48
N ARG A 26 1.44 -12.87 16.62
CA ARG A 26 2.48 -13.55 15.80
C ARG A 26 2.20 -13.51 14.29
N LYS A 27 1.02 -13.07 13.88
CA LYS A 27 0.60 -12.85 12.49
C LYS A 27 0.63 -11.36 12.10
N ALA A 28 1.35 -10.51 12.84
CA ALA A 28 1.50 -9.11 12.47
C ALA A 28 2.13 -9.01 11.08
N HIS A 29 1.43 -8.29 10.21
CA HIS A 29 1.80 -8.07 8.83
C HIS A 29 2.14 -6.59 8.70
N ASP A 30 3.35 -6.31 8.21
CA ASP A 30 3.93 -4.97 8.17
C ASP A 30 4.46 -4.72 6.74
N VAL A 31 4.52 -3.45 6.34
CA VAL A 31 5.09 -3.05 5.05
C VAL A 31 6.17 -1.99 5.21
N ALA A 32 7.14 -2.01 4.30
CA ALA A 32 8.22 -1.04 4.30
C ALA A 32 8.71 -0.74 2.88
N ILE A 33 9.15 0.50 2.67
CA ILE A 33 9.91 0.93 1.50
C ILE A 33 11.28 1.37 1.98
N CYS A 34 12.32 0.75 1.43
CA CYS A 34 13.71 1.13 1.65
C CYS A 34 14.21 1.92 0.43
N LEU A 35 14.70 3.12 0.68
CA LEU A 35 15.20 4.05 -0.32
C LEU A 35 16.70 4.21 -0.13
N ASP A 36 17.46 4.14 -1.23
CA ASP A 36 18.86 4.52 -1.24
C ASP A 36 19.04 6.05 -1.08
N LEU A 37 20.28 6.52 -1.13
CA LEU A 37 20.59 7.94 -0.96
C LEU A 37 19.92 8.82 -2.03
N ILE A 38 19.90 8.35 -3.29
CA ILE A 38 19.34 9.11 -4.40
C ILE A 38 17.83 9.26 -4.21
N ALA A 39 17.12 8.16 -3.98
CA ALA A 39 15.67 8.18 -3.76
C ALA A 39 15.30 8.88 -2.44
N THR A 40 16.14 8.81 -1.42
CA THR A 40 16.00 9.59 -0.18
C THR A 40 16.00 11.08 -0.45
N ASN A 41 16.93 11.57 -1.28
CA ASN A 41 16.99 12.98 -1.63
C ASN A 41 15.75 13.41 -2.44
N VAL A 42 15.26 12.55 -3.35
CA VAL A 42 14.01 12.82 -4.07
C VAL A 42 12.80 12.87 -3.15
N LEU A 43 12.70 11.98 -2.16
CA LEU A 43 11.64 12.01 -1.15
C LEU A 43 11.75 13.27 -0.27
N LYS A 44 12.97 13.73 0.03
CA LYS A 44 13.18 14.99 0.76
C LYS A 44 12.72 16.19 -0.07
N ASP A 45 13.10 16.23 -1.34
CA ASP A 45 12.73 17.29 -2.28
C ASP A 45 11.19 17.36 -2.49
N SER A 46 10.49 16.23 -2.33
CA SER A 46 9.03 16.20 -2.38
C SER A 46 8.33 16.74 -1.12
N GLY A 47 9.09 17.08 -0.07
CA GLY A 47 8.54 17.46 1.24
C GLY A 47 8.31 16.29 2.17
N TYR A 48 8.96 15.14 1.93
CA TYR A 48 8.70 13.87 2.62
C TYR A 48 7.24 13.43 2.52
N GLU A 49 6.68 13.45 1.31
CA GLU A 49 5.32 12.98 1.08
C GLU A 49 5.23 11.45 1.17
N TRP A 50 4.71 10.98 2.30
CA TRP A 50 4.37 9.58 2.53
C TRP A 50 3.14 9.45 3.42
N GLU A 51 2.47 8.31 3.32
CA GLU A 51 1.24 8.01 4.04
C GLU A 51 1.17 6.52 4.36
N ALA A 52 0.96 6.19 5.63
CA ALA A 52 0.55 4.85 6.05
C ALA A 52 -0.99 4.77 5.98
N VAL A 53 -1.51 4.11 4.95
CA VAL A 53 -2.95 3.91 4.76
C VAL A 53 -3.45 2.86 5.75
N SER A 54 -2.67 1.79 5.93
CA SER A 54 -2.85 0.76 6.95
C SER A 54 -1.50 0.13 7.28
N GLU A 55 -1.45 -0.83 8.19
CA GLU A 55 -0.29 -1.70 8.43
C GLU A 55 0.13 -2.51 7.20
N LEU A 56 -0.78 -2.69 6.23
CA LEU A 56 -0.59 -3.47 5.01
C LEU A 56 -0.35 -2.63 3.76
N ILE A 57 -0.48 -1.31 3.85
CA ILE A 57 -0.40 -0.40 2.71
C ILE A 57 0.34 0.87 3.13
N ILE A 58 1.48 1.13 2.48
CA ILE A 58 2.21 2.39 2.61
C ILE A 58 2.47 3.00 1.25
N LYS A 59 2.30 4.32 1.17
CA LYS A 59 2.47 5.12 -0.03
C LYS A 59 3.58 6.13 0.17
N ILE A 60 4.44 6.29 -0.83
CA ILE A 60 5.36 7.44 -0.94
C ILE A 60 5.14 8.17 -2.26
N ARG A 61 5.42 9.47 -2.27
CA ARG A 61 5.44 10.27 -3.48
C ARG A 61 6.82 10.90 -3.70
N LEU A 62 7.41 10.53 -4.82
CA LEU A 62 8.69 11.01 -5.31
C LEU A 62 8.42 12.06 -6.39
N LYS A 63 8.75 13.32 -6.12
CA LYS A 63 8.51 14.43 -7.06
C LYS A 63 9.78 14.75 -7.83
N ARG A 64 9.77 14.53 -9.15
CA ARG A 64 10.89 14.86 -10.04
C ARG A 64 10.40 15.20 -11.44
N THR A 65 11.14 16.07 -12.11
CA THR A 65 10.97 16.31 -13.54
C THR A 65 11.61 15.15 -14.32
N PRO A 66 10.94 14.61 -15.36
CA PRO A 66 9.71 15.09 -15.98
C PRO A 66 8.39 14.55 -15.38
N ILE A 67 8.44 13.51 -14.55
CA ILE A 67 7.25 12.79 -14.08
C ILE A 67 7.38 12.47 -12.59
N ASP A 68 6.37 12.84 -11.79
CA ASP A 68 6.26 12.37 -10.41
C ASP A 68 5.96 10.86 -10.39
N VAL A 69 6.52 10.17 -9.39
CA VAL A 69 6.30 8.74 -9.18
C VAL A 69 5.62 8.53 -7.83
N THR A 70 4.50 7.83 -7.83
CA THR A 70 3.85 7.35 -6.61
C THR A 70 4.08 5.85 -6.49
N VAL A 71 4.62 5.42 -5.34
CA VAL A 71 4.91 4.00 -5.06
C VAL A 71 4.06 3.55 -3.87
N LEU A 72 3.30 2.47 -4.06
CA LEU A 72 2.63 1.73 -2.99
C LEU A 72 3.40 0.45 -2.71
N SER A 73 3.76 0.23 -1.46
CA SER A 73 4.12 -1.10 -0.97
C SER A 73 2.93 -1.71 -0.25
N VAL A 74 2.57 -2.93 -0.67
CA VAL A 74 1.41 -3.65 -0.16
C VAL A 74 1.76 -5.07 0.30
N TYR A 75 1.01 -5.55 1.29
CA TYR A 75 0.99 -6.96 1.67
C TYR A 75 -0.46 -7.41 1.87
N SER A 76 -1.03 -8.07 0.86
CA SER A 76 -2.40 -8.57 0.90
C SER A 76 -2.54 -9.71 1.91
N PRO A 77 -3.64 -9.78 2.67
CA PRO A 77 -3.94 -10.94 3.49
C PRO A 77 -3.95 -12.24 2.66
N VAL A 78 -3.49 -13.34 3.25
CA VAL A 78 -3.59 -14.66 2.63
C VAL A 78 -5.05 -15.09 2.47
N ASN A 79 -5.30 -16.06 1.58
CA ASN A 79 -6.64 -16.60 1.32
C ASN A 79 -7.44 -16.82 2.62
N PRO A 80 -8.63 -16.21 2.73
CA PRO A 80 -9.40 -16.24 3.96
C PRO A 80 -9.93 -17.64 4.24
N SER A 81 -9.65 -18.16 5.43
CA SER A 81 -10.22 -19.43 5.93
C SER A 81 -11.31 -19.23 6.98
N THR A 82 -11.58 -17.98 7.35
CA THR A 82 -12.60 -17.60 8.34
C THR A 82 -13.34 -16.35 7.86
N LYS A 83 -14.55 -16.12 8.40
CA LYS A 83 -15.33 -14.91 8.09
C LYS A 83 -14.61 -13.61 8.45
N GLN A 84 -13.88 -13.61 9.57
CA GLN A 84 -13.10 -12.44 9.98
C GLN A 84 -12.01 -12.14 8.95
N MET A 85 -11.25 -13.16 8.54
CA MET A 85 -10.22 -12.99 7.50
C MET A 85 -10.81 -12.51 6.18
N ALA A 86 -12.00 -12.98 5.80
CA ALA A 86 -12.66 -12.51 4.58
C ALA A 86 -12.99 -11.02 4.66
N ASN A 87 -13.53 -10.56 5.80
CA ASN A 87 -13.79 -9.13 6.02
C ASN A 87 -12.50 -8.30 6.01
N ASP A 88 -11.41 -8.81 6.58
CA ASP A 88 -10.11 -8.15 6.59
C ASP A 88 -9.54 -8.05 5.16
N THR A 89 -9.70 -9.10 4.35
CA THR A 89 -9.35 -9.11 2.92
C THR A 89 -10.16 -8.09 2.13
N ASP A 90 -11.49 -8.06 2.30
CA ASP A 90 -12.37 -7.10 1.62
C ASP A 90 -12.01 -5.67 1.99
N LYS A 91 -11.74 -5.40 3.28
CA LYS A 91 -11.29 -4.09 3.75
C LYS A 91 -9.96 -3.70 3.09
N PHE A 92 -8.99 -4.61 3.05
CA PHE A 92 -7.70 -4.36 2.40
C PHE A 92 -7.87 -3.95 0.93
N TYR A 93 -8.67 -4.69 0.15
CA TYR A 93 -8.87 -4.37 -1.26
C TYR A 93 -9.69 -3.09 -1.45
N SER A 94 -10.62 -2.77 -0.56
CA SER A 94 -11.32 -1.47 -0.55
C SER A 94 -10.34 -0.32 -0.30
N ASP A 95 -9.52 -0.39 0.76
CA ASP A 95 -8.53 0.64 1.09
C ASP A 95 -7.53 0.82 -0.06
N LEU A 96 -7.11 -0.29 -0.70
CA LEU A 96 -6.23 -0.27 -1.86
C LEU A 96 -6.88 0.41 -3.06
N GLN A 97 -8.13 0.07 -3.38
CA GLN A 97 -8.87 0.68 -4.48
C GLN A 97 -9.06 2.18 -4.27
N ASP A 98 -9.43 2.59 -3.06
CA ASP A 98 -9.57 4.00 -2.70
C ASP A 98 -8.24 4.74 -2.82
N THR A 99 -7.14 4.12 -2.40
CA THR A 99 -5.80 4.70 -2.53
C THR A 99 -5.41 4.88 -4.00
N ILE A 100 -5.65 3.88 -4.86
CA ILE A 100 -5.37 3.94 -6.29
C ILE A 100 -6.20 5.05 -6.97
N SER A 101 -7.48 5.13 -6.63
CA SER A 101 -8.43 6.07 -7.24
C SER A 101 -8.08 7.53 -6.95
N ASN A 102 -7.34 7.78 -5.87
CA ASN A 102 -6.86 9.11 -5.47
C ASN A 102 -5.50 9.49 -6.09
N VAL A 103 -4.85 8.61 -6.86
CA VAL A 103 -3.60 8.94 -7.56
C VAL A 103 -3.91 9.55 -8.92
N SER A 104 -3.28 10.70 -9.22
CA SER A 104 -3.43 11.35 -10.52
C SER A 104 -2.89 10.49 -11.65
N THR A 105 -3.65 10.40 -12.74
CA THR A 105 -3.31 9.68 -13.97
C THR A 105 -2.14 10.29 -14.77
N ASN A 106 -1.71 11.50 -14.41
CA ASN A 106 -0.57 12.19 -15.05
C ASN A 106 0.79 11.75 -14.50
N TYR A 107 0.80 10.93 -13.44
CA TYR A 107 2.01 10.49 -12.75
C TYR A 107 2.26 9.01 -12.99
N MET A 108 3.52 8.60 -12.84
CA MET A 108 3.84 7.18 -12.82
C MET A 108 3.35 6.59 -11.50
N PHE A 109 2.67 5.46 -11.58
CA PHE A 109 2.14 4.76 -10.42
C PHE A 109 2.66 3.32 -10.39
N ILE A 110 3.27 2.92 -9.27
CA ILE A 110 3.84 1.60 -9.07
C ILE A 110 3.21 0.99 -7.83
N ILE A 111 2.62 -0.19 -7.97
CA ILE A 111 2.24 -1.05 -6.84
C ILE A 111 3.28 -2.17 -6.76
N MET A 112 3.85 -2.37 -5.59
CA MET A 112 4.83 -3.42 -5.32
C MET A 112 4.53 -4.15 -4.02
N GLY A 113 5.03 -5.38 -3.90
CA GLY A 113 4.80 -6.23 -2.74
C GLY A 113 4.00 -7.49 -3.09
N ASP A 114 3.37 -8.08 -2.09
CA ASP A 114 2.67 -9.36 -2.24
C ASP A 114 1.16 -9.12 -2.29
N LEU A 115 0.53 -9.39 -3.44
CA LEU A 115 -0.92 -9.27 -3.61
C LEU A 115 -1.67 -10.56 -3.22
N ASN A 116 -0.97 -11.67 -2.96
CA ASN A 116 -1.54 -12.98 -2.63
C ASN A 116 -2.68 -13.45 -3.56
N VAL A 117 -2.73 -12.92 -4.79
CA VAL A 117 -3.77 -13.24 -5.78
C VAL A 117 -3.28 -14.34 -6.73
N ARG A 118 -4.13 -15.34 -6.97
CA ARG A 118 -3.93 -16.28 -8.08
C ARG A 118 -4.52 -15.68 -9.34
N LEU A 119 -3.67 -15.51 -10.36
CA LEU A 119 -4.09 -15.08 -11.69
C LEU A 119 -4.39 -16.31 -12.54
N ASP A 120 -5.22 -17.24 -12.05
CA ASP A 120 -5.78 -18.26 -12.93
C ASP A 120 -6.97 -17.65 -13.67
N GLY A 121 -6.97 -17.78 -15.00
CA GLY A 121 -7.89 -17.07 -15.92
C GLY A 121 -9.38 -17.43 -15.79
N ASN A 122 -9.81 -18.04 -14.69
CA ASN A 122 -11.22 -18.24 -14.38
C ASN A 122 -11.74 -17.02 -13.61
N GLN A 123 -12.13 -16.00 -14.38
CA GLN A 123 -12.78 -14.78 -13.90
C GLN A 123 -14.06 -15.11 -13.11
N GLN A 124 -13.95 -15.28 -11.78
CA GLN A 124 -15.14 -15.25 -10.90
C GLN A 124 -14.94 -14.49 -9.58
N GLN A 125 -13.80 -13.82 -9.34
CA GLN A 125 -13.59 -13.08 -8.07
C GLN A 125 -13.05 -11.65 -8.20
N LEU A 126 -13.17 -11.01 -9.36
CA LEU A 126 -13.00 -9.55 -9.48
C LEU A 126 -14.28 -8.81 -9.90
N THR A 127 -15.43 -9.48 -9.89
CA THR A 127 -16.74 -8.84 -10.08
C THR A 127 -17.47 -8.78 -8.75
N SER A 128 -17.15 -7.76 -7.96
CA SER A 128 -17.99 -7.32 -6.85
C SER A 128 -18.35 -5.85 -7.06
N THR A 129 -19.42 -5.66 -7.83
CA THR A 129 -20.44 -4.62 -7.66
C THR A 129 -20.06 -3.15 -7.91
N SER A 130 -20.40 -2.66 -9.10
CA SER A 130 -20.97 -1.32 -9.23
C SER A 130 -22.09 -1.33 -10.27
N SER A 131 -23.25 -1.84 -9.86
CA SER A 131 -24.50 -1.72 -10.62
C SER A 131 -25.06 -0.31 -10.40
N TYR A 132 -24.59 0.68 -11.17
CA TYR A 132 -25.38 1.90 -11.36
C TYR A 132 -26.50 1.58 -12.35
N GLN A 133 -27.69 1.34 -11.84
CA GLN A 133 -28.94 1.43 -12.61
C GLN A 133 -29.51 2.83 -12.35
N ILE A 134 -29.57 3.65 -13.41
CA ILE A 134 -30.28 4.92 -13.39
C ILE A 134 -31.76 4.60 -13.65
N HIS A 135 -32.66 5.15 -12.83
CA HIS A 135 -34.07 5.32 -13.15
C HIS A 135 -34.31 6.81 -13.41
#